data_AF-A0A642C251-F1
#
_entry.id   AF-A0A642C251-F1
#
_cell.length_a   1.000
_cell.length_b   1.000
_cell.length_c   1.000
_cell.angle_alpha   90.00
_cell.angle_beta   90.00
_cell.angle_gamma   90.00
#
_symmetry.space_group_name_H-M   'P 1'
#
loop_
_entity.id
_entity.type
_entity.pdbx_description
1 polymer ?
#
loop_
_entity_poly.entity_id
_entity_poly.type
_entity_poly.pdbx_seq_one_letter_code
_entity_poly.pdbx_strand_id
1 'polypeptide(L)'
;MGQIKTRCSAAAGLFLILLTVIAGFSSCKSNQKDIIPSAEYAPYVNAYTGGVISQNSTIRIELTQDQPMVDLNQELKDNPFSFSPSLKGKTYWVSNNTIEFVPEEGALKPGAFYEGTFHLGDFVDVDKKLEEFNFSFRVQERNFSIHTDPITVTATQPDQVTVTGEIRFSDVVKKEEVEKMLTAGSEKNKSYPIEITQTDHPTRYAFSISQITREAEDYQLEITAKGNPAGIDRTQNESILIPAKNSFRFLSAVRIDQPENGIEIIFPDPVSNTQDLKG
;
A
#
# COMPACT_ATOMS: atom_id res chain seq x y z
N MET A 1 25.64 -68.67 7.24
CA MET A 1 26.38 -67.42 6.96
C MET A 1 25.63 -66.65 5.90
N GLY A 2 25.22 -65.42 6.22
CA GLY A 2 24.19 -64.67 5.50
C GLY A 2 24.66 -64.00 4.22
N GLN A 3 23.70 -63.76 3.33
CA GLN A 3 23.83 -62.78 2.25
C GLN A 3 22.78 -61.69 2.46
N ILE A 4 23.26 -60.51 2.84
CA ILE A 4 22.51 -59.26 2.81
C ILE A 4 22.59 -58.75 1.36
N LYS A 5 21.47 -58.73 0.65
CA LYS A 5 21.36 -58.00 -0.63
C LYS A 5 20.64 -56.67 -0.39
N THR A 6 21.48 -55.64 -0.50
CA THR A 6 21.26 -54.21 -0.67
C THR A 6 19.98 -53.85 -1.43
N ARG A 7 19.06 -53.14 -0.75
CA ARG A 7 18.07 -52.26 -1.38
C ARG A 7 18.42 -50.82 -0.98
N CYS A 8 19.28 -50.17 -1.75
CA CYS A 8 19.51 -48.73 -1.64
C CYS A 8 19.96 -48.22 -3.00
N SER A 9 19.02 -47.68 -3.80
CA SER A 9 19.39 -46.95 -5.01
C SER A 9 18.32 -45.94 -5.46
N ALA A 10 17.06 -46.09 -5.04
CA ALA A 10 16.01 -45.13 -5.43
C ALA A 10 15.93 -43.86 -4.56
N ALA A 11 16.29 -43.94 -3.26
CA ALA A 11 16.14 -42.81 -2.34
C ALA A 11 17.24 -41.75 -2.49
N ALA A 12 18.45 -42.14 -2.92
CA ALA A 12 19.58 -41.23 -3.08
C ALA A 12 19.42 -40.28 -4.29
N GLY A 13 18.80 -40.77 -5.39
CA GLY A 13 18.54 -39.94 -6.57
C GLY A 13 17.46 -38.88 -6.36
N LEU A 14 16.43 -39.19 -5.57
CA LEU A 14 15.34 -38.24 -5.27
C LEU A 14 15.81 -37.10 -4.36
N PHE A 15 16.73 -37.38 -3.44
CA PHE A 15 17.30 -36.37 -2.53
C PHE A 15 18.25 -35.40 -3.25
N LEU A 16 18.99 -35.89 -4.26
CA LEU A 16 19.88 -35.04 -5.08
C LEU A 16 19.10 -34.08 -5.99
N ILE A 17 17.95 -34.50 -6.52
CA ILE A 17 17.07 -33.64 -7.34
C ILE A 17 16.36 -32.59 -6.47
N LEU A 18 16.03 -32.92 -5.22
CA LEU A 18 15.41 -31.96 -4.30
C LEU A 18 16.41 -30.87 -3.86
N LEU A 19 17.69 -31.21 -3.70
CA LEU A 19 18.76 -30.26 -3.35
C LEU A 19 19.13 -29.29 -4.49
N THR A 20 19.02 -29.70 -5.76
CA THR A 20 19.26 -28.80 -6.90
C THR A 20 18.12 -27.81 -7.13
N VAL A 21 16.88 -28.17 -6.78
CA VAL A 21 15.72 -27.25 -6.84
C VAL A 21 15.77 -26.19 -5.73
N ILE A 22 16.33 -26.51 -4.55
CA ILE A 22 16.45 -25.56 -3.43
C ILE A 22 17.61 -24.57 -3.63
N ALA A 23 18.67 -24.95 -4.34
CA ALA A 23 19.82 -24.07 -4.63
C ALA A 23 19.52 -22.98 -5.69
N GLY A 24 18.44 -23.11 -6.47
CA GLY A 24 18.05 -22.17 -7.54
C GLY A 24 17.38 -20.87 -7.06
N PHE A 25 17.03 -20.76 -5.78
CA PHE A 25 16.42 -19.55 -5.19
C PHE A 25 17.37 -18.77 -4.28
N SER A 26 18.68 -18.85 -4.53
CA SER A 26 19.60 -17.84 -4.01
C SER A 26 19.38 -16.53 -4.77
N SER A 27 18.34 -15.83 -4.30
CA SER A 27 18.07 -14.43 -4.54
C SER A 27 19.38 -13.66 -4.47
N CYS A 28 19.84 -13.18 -5.63
CA CYS A 28 20.82 -12.11 -5.72
C CYS A 28 20.23 -10.88 -5.00
N LYS A 29 20.46 -10.75 -3.69
CA LYS A 29 20.45 -9.44 -3.05
C LYS A 29 21.72 -8.72 -3.50
N SER A 30 21.74 -8.24 -4.75
CA SER A 30 22.72 -7.22 -5.12
C SER A 30 22.38 -5.98 -4.29
N ASN A 31 23.40 -5.29 -3.78
CA ASN A 31 23.22 -3.97 -3.21
C ASN A 31 22.90 -3.03 -4.39
N GLN A 32 21.63 -2.99 -4.78
CA GLN A 32 21.12 -2.14 -5.85
C GLN A 32 21.28 -0.68 -5.40
N LYS A 33 22.25 0.00 -6.00
CA LYS A 33 22.51 1.41 -5.78
C LYS A 33 21.72 2.22 -6.80
N ASP A 34 21.17 3.34 -6.36
CA ASP A 34 20.47 4.26 -7.24
C ASP A 34 21.42 4.74 -8.36
N ILE A 35 20.93 4.71 -9.59
CA ILE A 35 21.60 5.22 -10.77
C ILE A 35 21.22 6.70 -10.91
N ILE A 36 22.19 7.56 -10.66
CA ILE A 36 22.09 9.00 -10.92
C ILE A 36 22.77 9.27 -12.26
N PRO A 37 22.03 9.71 -13.30
CA PRO A 37 22.60 10.03 -14.60
C PRO A 37 23.69 11.10 -14.51
N SER A 38 24.69 11.00 -15.39
CA SER A 38 25.78 11.97 -15.47
C SER A 38 25.26 13.36 -15.86
N ALA A 39 25.93 14.42 -15.38
CA ALA A 39 25.65 15.78 -15.82
C ALA A 39 25.89 15.99 -17.33
N GLU A 40 26.63 15.09 -17.99
CA GLU A 40 26.81 15.11 -19.45
C GLU A 40 25.50 14.99 -20.24
N TYR A 41 24.42 14.47 -19.64
CA TYR A 41 23.11 14.38 -20.27
C TYR A 41 22.28 15.68 -20.17
N ALA A 42 22.70 16.65 -19.37
CA ALA A 42 21.94 17.89 -19.13
C ALA A 42 21.58 18.70 -20.40
N PRO A 43 22.39 18.70 -21.48
CA PRO A 43 21.99 19.35 -22.74
C PRO A 43 20.86 18.63 -23.51
N TYR A 44 20.56 17.38 -23.14
CA TYR A 44 19.67 16.49 -23.90
C TYR A 44 18.43 16.08 -23.13
N VAL A 45 18.54 15.87 -21.82
CA VAL A 45 17.45 15.43 -20.93
C VAL A 45 17.19 16.50 -19.88
N ASN A 46 15.99 17.08 -19.91
CA ASN A 46 15.52 18.09 -18.97
C ASN A 46 15.04 17.44 -17.66
N ALA A 47 14.27 16.35 -17.76
CA ALA A 47 13.73 15.64 -16.61
C ALA A 47 13.52 14.15 -16.91
N TYR A 48 13.47 13.33 -15.85
CA TYR A 48 13.19 11.90 -15.95
C TYR A 48 12.52 11.40 -14.67
N THR A 49 11.79 10.27 -14.78
CA THR A 49 11.26 9.58 -13.60
C THR A 49 12.40 8.91 -12.83
N GLY A 50 12.65 9.37 -11.61
CA GLY A 50 13.62 8.79 -10.70
C GLY A 50 13.16 8.84 -9.24
N GLY A 51 13.91 8.19 -8.35
CA GLY A 51 13.59 8.17 -6.93
C GLY A 51 12.45 7.21 -6.59
N VAL A 52 11.60 7.57 -5.62
CA VAL A 52 10.49 6.72 -5.17
C VAL A 52 9.18 7.09 -5.87
N ILE A 53 8.51 6.12 -6.49
CA ILE A 53 7.29 6.32 -7.27
C ILE A 53 6.14 5.44 -6.78
N SER A 54 4.90 5.82 -7.09
CA SER A 54 3.71 5.00 -6.83
C SER A 54 3.65 3.81 -7.78
N GLN A 55 2.97 2.74 -7.39
CA GLN A 55 2.66 1.61 -8.29
C GLN A 55 1.80 1.97 -9.48
N ASN A 56 1.10 3.10 -9.41
CA ASN A 56 0.25 3.59 -10.50
C ASN A 56 0.94 4.70 -11.32
N SER A 57 2.23 4.96 -11.06
CA SER A 57 3.01 5.94 -11.81
C SER A 57 3.37 5.45 -13.21
N THR A 58 3.50 6.40 -14.13
CA THR A 58 4.13 6.20 -15.43
C THR A 58 5.61 6.59 -15.38
N ILE A 59 6.40 6.14 -16.35
CA ILE A 59 7.82 6.45 -16.47
C ILE A 59 8.00 7.43 -17.62
N ARG A 60 8.62 8.59 -17.37
CA ARG A 60 8.77 9.66 -18.35
C ARG A 60 10.22 10.06 -18.55
N ILE A 61 10.53 10.46 -19.78
CA ILE A 61 11.74 11.21 -20.14
C ILE A 61 11.29 12.48 -20.85
N GLU A 62 11.78 13.61 -20.37
CA GLU A 62 11.60 14.90 -20.99
C GLU A 62 12.91 15.34 -21.64
N LEU A 63 12.90 15.47 -22.96
CA LEU A 63 14.02 15.95 -23.75
C LEU A 63 14.12 17.48 -23.65
N THR A 64 15.34 18.00 -23.80
CA THR A 64 15.60 19.45 -23.83
C THR A 64 15.12 20.08 -25.14
N GLN A 65 15.09 19.29 -26.22
CA GLN A 65 14.71 19.75 -27.56
C GLN A 65 13.39 19.11 -28.00
N ASP A 66 12.53 19.94 -28.60
CA ASP A 66 11.29 19.49 -29.21
C ASP A 66 11.58 18.61 -30.45
N GLN A 67 10.86 17.51 -30.56
CA GLN A 67 10.88 16.65 -31.73
C GLN A 67 9.87 17.12 -32.77
N PRO A 68 10.26 17.23 -34.05
CA PRO A 68 9.35 17.65 -35.10
C PRO A 68 8.32 16.56 -35.41
N MET A 69 7.06 16.96 -35.60
CA MET A 69 5.99 16.11 -36.15
C MET A 69 5.75 14.79 -35.38
N VAL A 70 5.65 14.86 -34.04
CA VAL A 70 5.27 13.69 -33.22
C VAL A 70 3.77 13.41 -33.27
N ASP A 71 3.40 12.14 -33.36
CA ASP A 71 2.01 11.68 -33.24
C ASP A 71 1.64 11.57 -31.75
N LEU A 72 1.09 12.66 -31.21
CA LEU A 72 0.69 12.72 -29.80
C LEU A 72 -0.38 11.68 -29.46
N ASN A 73 -0.23 11.04 -28.31
CA ASN A 73 -1.13 10.00 -27.77
C ASN A 73 -1.29 8.75 -28.64
N GLN A 74 -0.42 8.57 -29.64
CA GLN A 74 -0.34 7.33 -30.40
C GLN A 74 0.76 6.43 -29.84
N GLU A 75 0.47 5.13 -29.75
CA GLU A 75 1.42 4.12 -29.28
C GLU A 75 2.61 4.04 -30.24
N LEU A 76 3.83 4.15 -29.71
CA LEU A 76 5.06 3.96 -30.46
C LEU A 76 5.21 2.48 -30.83
N LYS A 77 5.59 2.21 -32.08
CA LYS A 77 5.80 0.85 -32.58
C LYS A 77 6.99 0.16 -31.91
N ASP A 78 8.07 0.91 -31.73
CA ASP A 78 9.30 0.47 -31.09
C ASP A 78 9.41 1.15 -29.74
N ASN A 79 9.55 0.37 -28.67
CA ASN A 79 9.66 0.89 -27.32
C ASN A 79 11.11 1.33 -27.03
N PRO A 80 11.38 2.63 -26.80
CA PRO A 80 12.72 3.12 -26.50
C PRO A 80 13.16 2.84 -25.06
N PHE A 81 12.29 2.25 -24.22
CA PHE A 81 12.60 1.88 -22.85
C PHE A 81 12.90 0.40 -22.71
N SER A 82 13.94 0.10 -21.93
CA SER A 82 14.16 -1.22 -21.35
C SER A 82 14.31 -1.12 -19.83
N PHE A 83 13.87 -2.17 -19.13
CA PHE A 83 13.86 -2.19 -17.66
C PHE A 83 14.41 -3.50 -17.13
N SER A 84 15.09 -3.42 -15.99
CA SER A 84 15.54 -4.55 -15.18
C SER A 84 15.12 -4.34 -13.72
N PRO A 85 14.19 -5.15 -13.18
CA PRO A 85 13.41 -6.21 -13.82
C PRO A 85 12.56 -5.73 -15.01
N SER A 86 12.22 -6.63 -15.93
CA SER A 86 11.44 -6.30 -17.13
C SER A 86 10.03 -5.82 -16.78
N LEU A 87 9.60 -4.73 -17.43
CA LEU A 87 8.25 -4.19 -17.36
C LEU A 87 7.57 -4.30 -18.72
N LYS A 88 6.30 -4.73 -18.70
CA LYS A 88 5.42 -4.64 -19.85
C LYS A 88 4.63 -3.35 -19.78
N GLY A 89 4.38 -2.75 -20.93
CA GLY A 89 3.70 -1.48 -21.03
C GLY A 89 3.74 -0.94 -22.45
N LYS A 90 3.24 0.29 -22.58
CA LYS A 90 3.10 0.98 -23.86
C LYS A 90 3.73 2.36 -23.78
N THR A 91 4.29 2.83 -24.89
CA THR A 91 4.99 4.12 -24.93
C THR A 91 4.25 5.09 -25.82
N TYR A 92 4.18 6.36 -25.40
CA TYR A 92 3.46 7.43 -26.07
C TYR A 92 4.27 8.72 -26.05
N TRP A 93 4.06 9.56 -27.06
CA TRP A 93 4.36 10.98 -26.96
C TRP A 93 3.22 11.68 -26.22
N VAL A 94 3.52 12.32 -25.08
CA VAL A 94 2.53 13.13 -24.32
C VAL A 94 2.71 14.63 -24.54
N SER A 95 3.87 15.03 -25.07
CA SER A 95 4.14 16.34 -25.65
C SER A 95 5.16 16.18 -26.79
N ASN A 96 5.57 17.28 -27.42
CA ASN A 96 6.64 17.31 -28.43
C ASN A 96 8.04 17.01 -27.88
N ASN A 97 8.24 17.03 -26.57
CA ASN A 97 9.53 16.73 -25.93
C ASN A 97 9.45 15.66 -24.84
N THR A 98 8.25 15.15 -24.49
CA THR A 98 8.07 14.18 -23.41
C THR A 98 7.53 12.86 -23.92
N ILE A 99 8.27 11.81 -23.61
CA ILE A 99 7.92 10.42 -23.90
C ILE A 99 7.51 9.75 -22.59
N GLU A 100 6.37 9.07 -22.60
CA GLU A 100 5.81 8.37 -21.46
C GLU A 100 5.67 6.88 -21.75
N PHE A 101 6.27 6.06 -20.90
CA PHE A 101 5.99 4.64 -20.78
C PHE A 101 4.93 4.42 -19.70
N VAL A 102 3.83 3.78 -20.08
CA VAL A 102 2.71 3.39 -19.22
C VAL A 102 2.82 1.89 -18.94
N PRO A 103 3.26 1.47 -17.73
CA PRO A 103 3.29 0.06 -17.37
C PRO A 103 1.89 -0.55 -17.39
N GLU A 104 1.80 -1.85 -17.69
CA GLU A 104 0.56 -2.61 -17.48
C GLU A 104 0.12 -2.54 -16.01
N GLU A 105 -1.18 -2.63 -15.78
CA GLU A 105 -1.74 -2.57 -14.43
C GLU A 105 -1.11 -3.64 -13.52
N GLY A 106 -0.55 -3.22 -12.39
CA GLY A 106 0.13 -4.10 -11.44
C GLY A 106 1.50 -4.61 -11.88
N ALA A 107 2.09 -4.07 -12.96
CA ALA A 107 3.44 -4.42 -13.40
C ALA A 107 4.52 -3.89 -12.43
N LEU A 108 4.33 -2.68 -11.90
CA LEU A 108 5.18 -2.10 -10.86
C LEU A 108 4.95 -2.83 -9.53
N LYS A 109 5.98 -3.54 -9.04
CA LYS A 109 5.87 -4.32 -7.80
C LYS A 109 6.28 -3.48 -6.59
N PRO A 110 5.47 -3.42 -5.50
CA PRO A 110 5.81 -2.62 -4.33
C PRO A 110 7.17 -3.01 -3.74
N GLY A 111 7.97 -2.01 -3.38
CA GLY A 111 9.32 -2.17 -2.83
C GLY A 111 10.40 -2.57 -3.85
N ALA A 112 10.02 -2.90 -5.10
CA ALA A 112 10.98 -3.29 -6.11
C ALA A 112 11.77 -2.09 -6.65
N PHE A 113 13.04 -2.34 -6.96
CA PHE A 113 13.93 -1.42 -7.63
C PHE A 113 14.02 -1.78 -9.11
N TYR A 114 13.97 -0.76 -9.96
CA TYR A 114 14.06 -0.89 -11.40
C TYR A 114 15.19 -0.02 -11.92
N GLU A 115 16.07 -0.63 -12.70
CA GLU A 115 17.02 0.05 -13.57
C GLU A 115 16.33 0.25 -14.92
N GLY A 116 16.29 1.48 -15.41
CA GLY A 116 15.73 1.86 -16.69
C GLY A 116 16.82 2.33 -17.63
N THR A 117 16.74 1.91 -18.89
CA THR A 117 17.55 2.42 -19.98
C THR A 117 16.62 3.02 -21.03
N PHE A 118 16.88 4.26 -21.41
CA PHE A 118 16.22 4.94 -22.49
C PHE A 118 17.19 5.12 -23.67
N HIS A 119 16.82 4.68 -24.86
CA HIS A 119 17.62 4.79 -26.07
C HIS A 119 17.59 6.24 -26.62
N LEU A 120 18.36 7.13 -25.99
CA LEU A 120 18.43 8.56 -26.31
C LEU A 120 18.88 8.82 -27.75
N GLY A 121 19.80 8.01 -28.27
CA GLY A 121 20.34 8.14 -29.63
C GLY A 121 19.28 7.98 -30.74
N ASP A 122 18.12 7.39 -30.44
CA ASP A 122 17.02 7.26 -31.40
C ASP A 122 16.28 8.59 -31.64
N PHE A 123 16.47 9.57 -30.75
CA PHE A 123 15.72 10.84 -30.75
C PHE A 123 16.60 12.07 -30.87
N VAL A 124 17.86 11.99 -30.42
CA VAL A 124 18.78 13.14 -30.40
C VAL A 124 20.15 12.68 -30.88
N ASP A 125 20.79 13.51 -31.71
CA ASP A 125 22.18 13.29 -32.12
C ASP A 125 23.11 13.56 -30.93
N VAL A 126 23.77 12.50 -30.46
CA VAL A 126 24.61 12.50 -29.26
C VAL A 126 25.89 11.69 -29.51
N ASP A 127 26.92 11.95 -28.71
CA ASP A 127 28.11 11.11 -28.71
C ASP A 127 27.73 9.65 -28.42
N LYS A 128 28.44 8.70 -29.03
CA LYS A 128 28.19 7.25 -28.87
C LYS A 128 28.11 6.79 -27.40
N LYS A 129 28.84 7.45 -26.49
CA LYS A 129 28.82 7.13 -25.06
C LYS A 129 27.54 7.60 -24.33
N LEU A 130 26.72 8.43 -24.97
CA LEU A 130 25.48 9.01 -24.44
C LEU A 130 24.23 8.48 -25.17
N GLU A 131 24.37 7.53 -26.10
CA GLU A 131 23.23 6.93 -26.83
C GLU A 131 22.23 6.25 -25.89
N GLU A 132 22.69 5.76 -24.73
CA GLU A 132 21.85 5.16 -23.70
C GLU A 132 21.79 6.06 -22.48
N PHE A 133 20.59 6.44 -22.06
CA PHE A 133 20.34 7.17 -20.83
C PHE A 133 19.87 6.19 -19.74
N ASN A 134 20.75 5.94 -18.77
CA ASN A 134 20.48 5.00 -17.67
C ASN A 134 20.01 5.74 -16.42
N PHE A 135 18.92 5.27 -15.82
CA PHE A 135 18.32 5.84 -14.62
C PHE A 135 17.77 4.71 -13.74
N SER A 136 17.33 5.06 -12.53
CA SER A 136 16.68 4.09 -11.65
C SER A 136 15.55 4.72 -10.85
N PHE A 137 14.60 3.89 -10.47
CA PHE A 137 13.54 4.25 -9.55
C PHE A 137 13.18 3.07 -8.65
N ARG A 138 12.52 3.37 -7.54
CA ARG A 138 12.01 2.40 -6.59
C ARG A 138 10.51 2.57 -6.46
N VAL A 139 9.78 1.47 -6.52
CA VAL A 139 8.34 1.50 -6.28
C VAL A 139 8.12 1.56 -4.78
N GLN A 140 7.28 2.49 -4.33
CA GLN A 140 6.91 2.68 -2.93
C GLN A 140 6.45 1.34 -2.34
N GLU A 141 7.06 0.94 -1.23
CA GLU A 141 6.59 -0.22 -0.48
C GLU A 141 5.23 0.10 0.13
N ARG A 142 4.26 -0.78 -0.12
CA ARG A 142 2.92 -0.63 0.46
C ARG A 142 2.95 -0.97 1.93
N ASN A 143 2.33 -0.08 2.69
CA ASN A 143 2.15 -0.22 4.10
C ASN A 143 0.82 0.42 4.51
N PHE A 144 0.27 0.03 5.66
CA PHE A 144 -1.01 0.57 6.13
C PHE A 144 -1.03 0.72 7.64
N SER A 145 -1.62 1.77 8.20
CA SER A 145 -1.92 1.86 9.63
C SER A 145 -3.41 2.03 9.82
N ILE A 146 -4.00 1.30 10.76
CA ILE A 146 -5.36 1.57 11.23
C ILE A 146 -5.32 2.38 12.52
N HIS A 147 -6.26 3.31 12.63
CA HIS A 147 -6.55 4.08 13.85
C HIS A 147 -8.05 4.02 14.11
N THR A 148 -8.43 3.89 15.37
CA THR A 148 -9.82 3.87 15.83
C THR A 148 -10.07 5.09 16.69
N ASP A 149 -11.18 5.77 16.43
CA ASP A 149 -11.65 6.85 17.29
C ASP A 149 -12.27 6.27 18.57
N PRO A 150 -12.46 7.10 19.60
CA PRO A 150 -13.25 6.69 20.75
C PRO A 150 -14.67 6.25 20.37
N ILE A 151 -15.21 5.30 21.14
CA ILE A 151 -16.55 4.78 20.89
C ILE A 151 -17.62 5.86 21.11
N THR A 152 -18.69 5.82 20.31
CA THR A 152 -19.81 6.76 20.40
C THR A 152 -21.09 6.03 20.80
N VAL A 153 -21.82 6.59 21.77
CA VAL A 153 -23.17 6.17 22.18
C VAL A 153 -24.11 7.37 22.04
N THR A 154 -25.25 7.17 21.39
CA THR A 154 -26.23 8.24 21.17
C THR A 154 -27.41 8.10 22.11
N ALA A 155 -28.04 9.23 22.48
CA ALA A 155 -29.24 9.22 23.34
C ALA A 155 -30.44 8.50 22.71
N THR A 156 -30.50 8.42 21.38
CA THR A 156 -31.56 7.70 20.64
C THR A 156 -31.32 6.19 20.59
N GLN A 157 -30.08 5.74 20.78
CA GLN A 157 -29.71 4.32 20.78
C GLN A 157 -28.70 4.01 21.92
N PRO A 158 -29.09 4.15 23.20
CA PRO A 158 -28.18 4.03 24.34
C PRO A 158 -27.61 2.60 24.52
N ASP A 159 -28.30 1.61 23.95
CA ASP A 159 -27.90 0.20 23.97
C ASP A 159 -26.95 -0.18 22.82
N GLN A 160 -26.63 0.75 21.92
CA GLN A 160 -25.78 0.52 20.77
C GLN A 160 -24.56 1.44 20.80
N VAL A 161 -23.43 0.88 20.39
CA VAL A 161 -22.17 1.58 20.20
C VAL A 161 -21.89 1.67 18.71
N THR A 162 -21.33 2.81 18.30
CA THR A 162 -20.70 2.96 16.99
C THR A 162 -19.19 3.16 17.19
N VAL A 163 -18.41 2.44 16.39
CA VAL A 163 -16.96 2.61 16.31
C VAL A 163 -16.61 3.16 14.94
N THR A 164 -15.87 4.25 14.91
CA THR A 164 -15.32 4.84 13.69
C THR A 164 -13.80 4.82 13.72
N GLY A 165 -13.20 5.04 12.57
CA GLY A 165 -11.76 5.25 12.47
C GLY A 165 -11.32 5.43 11.04
N GLU A 166 -10.00 5.38 10.85
CA GLU A 166 -9.36 5.57 9.56
C GLU A 166 -8.28 4.51 9.32
N ILE A 167 -8.23 3.97 8.11
CA ILE A 167 -7.09 3.22 7.60
C ILE A 167 -6.32 4.09 6.61
N ARG A 168 -5.01 4.23 6.84
CA ARG A 168 -4.09 5.03 6.04
C ARG A 168 -3.10 4.14 5.33
N PHE A 169 -2.82 4.41 4.07
CA PHE A 169 -1.86 3.69 3.26
C PHE A 169 -0.68 4.57 2.84
N SER A 170 0.48 3.95 2.61
CA SER A 170 1.66 4.61 2.04
C SER A 170 1.56 4.88 0.52
N ASP A 171 0.66 4.17 -0.16
CA ASP A 171 0.38 4.30 -1.60
C ASP A 171 -1.12 4.06 -1.84
N VAL A 172 -1.60 4.36 -3.04
CA VAL A 172 -3.01 4.18 -3.41
C VAL A 172 -3.36 2.69 -3.43
N VAL A 173 -4.47 2.34 -2.80
CA VAL A 173 -5.06 1.00 -2.71
C VAL A 173 -6.50 1.08 -3.16
N LYS A 174 -7.04 0.06 -3.84
CA LYS A 174 -8.42 0.10 -4.32
C LYS A 174 -9.39 -0.13 -3.16
N LYS A 175 -10.56 0.52 -3.22
CA LYS A 175 -11.58 0.39 -2.17
C LYS A 175 -11.98 -1.07 -1.92
N GLU A 176 -12.10 -1.86 -2.98
CA GLU A 176 -12.49 -3.27 -2.91
C GLU A 176 -11.41 -4.15 -2.26
N GLU A 177 -10.15 -3.73 -2.29
CA GLU A 177 -9.07 -4.36 -1.53
C GLU A 177 -9.23 -4.02 -0.05
N VAL A 178 -9.46 -2.75 0.29
CA VAL A 178 -9.67 -2.29 1.68
C VAL A 178 -10.86 -2.98 2.35
N GLU A 179 -11.98 -3.11 1.63
CA GLU A 179 -13.18 -3.82 2.11
C GLU A 179 -12.90 -5.29 2.46
N LYS A 180 -11.94 -5.93 1.78
CA LYS A 180 -11.51 -7.31 2.08
C LYS A 180 -10.46 -7.38 3.20
N MET A 181 -9.79 -6.26 3.50
CA MET A 181 -8.76 -6.20 4.54
C MET A 181 -9.35 -6.17 5.94
N LEU A 182 -10.47 -5.44 6.14
CA LEU A 182 -11.04 -5.18 7.46
C LEU A 182 -12.11 -6.19 7.84
N THR A 183 -12.00 -6.73 9.05
CA THR A 183 -13.02 -7.58 9.67
C THR A 183 -13.19 -7.19 11.13
N ALA A 184 -14.43 -7.19 11.62
CA ALA A 184 -14.76 -6.85 13.00
C ALA A 184 -15.57 -7.97 13.64
N GLY A 185 -15.17 -8.39 14.85
CA GLY A 185 -15.83 -9.46 15.57
C GLY A 185 -15.63 -9.36 17.08
N SER A 186 -16.29 -10.27 17.81
CA SER A 186 -16.12 -10.43 19.26
C SER A 186 -16.01 -11.91 19.61
N GLU A 187 -15.53 -12.23 20.80
CA GLU A 187 -15.28 -13.62 21.27
C GLU A 187 -16.51 -14.55 21.16
N LYS A 188 -17.73 -14.00 21.06
CA LYS A 188 -18.98 -14.75 20.86
C LYS A 188 -19.27 -15.13 19.40
N ASN A 189 -18.27 -15.14 18.51
CA ASN A 189 -18.40 -15.37 17.05
C ASN A 189 -19.40 -14.41 16.36
N LYS A 190 -19.70 -13.26 16.96
CA LYS A 190 -20.54 -12.24 16.36
C LYS A 190 -19.68 -11.38 15.45
N SER A 191 -19.97 -11.41 14.14
CA SER A 191 -19.35 -10.54 13.14
C SER A 191 -20.15 -9.26 12.99
N TYR A 192 -19.46 -8.15 12.81
CA TYR A 192 -20.07 -6.85 12.54
C TYR A 192 -19.73 -6.39 11.12
N PRO A 193 -20.70 -5.89 10.34
CA PRO A 193 -20.41 -5.29 9.04
C PRO A 193 -19.60 -4.01 9.24
N ILE A 194 -18.66 -3.77 8.33
CA ILE A 194 -17.84 -2.57 8.31
C ILE A 194 -18.19 -1.81 7.04
N GLU A 195 -18.62 -0.56 7.19
CA GLU A 195 -18.83 0.35 6.08
C GLU A 195 -17.54 1.11 5.80
N ILE A 196 -17.05 1.07 4.57
CA ILE A 196 -15.84 1.79 4.12
C ILE A 196 -16.24 2.96 3.24
N THR A 197 -15.73 4.14 3.56
CA THR A 197 -15.93 5.37 2.80
C THR A 197 -14.58 5.97 2.41
N GLN A 198 -14.49 6.47 1.18
CA GLN A 198 -13.29 7.15 0.71
C GLN A 198 -13.26 8.57 1.30
N THR A 199 -12.08 9.00 1.76
CA THR A 199 -11.88 10.37 2.23
C THR A 199 -11.53 11.31 1.07
N ASP A 200 -11.29 12.59 1.36
CA ASP A 200 -10.70 13.53 0.42
C ASP A 200 -9.24 13.19 0.06
N HIS A 201 -8.56 12.41 0.90
CA HIS A 201 -7.19 11.95 0.67
C HIS A 201 -7.17 10.58 -0.05
N PRO A 202 -6.45 10.44 -1.19
CA PRO A 202 -6.52 9.23 -2.04
C PRO A 202 -5.95 7.96 -1.41
N THR A 203 -5.18 8.09 -0.32
CA THR A 203 -4.58 6.96 0.42
C THR A 203 -5.25 6.71 1.78
N ARG A 204 -6.41 7.30 2.04
CA ARG A 204 -7.11 7.15 3.33
C ARG A 204 -8.57 6.78 3.14
N TYR A 205 -9.01 5.85 3.96
CA TYR A 205 -10.39 5.38 4.01
C TYR A 205 -10.90 5.47 5.44
N ALA A 206 -12.06 6.07 5.61
CA ALA A 206 -12.78 6.01 6.87
C ALA A 206 -13.56 4.68 6.93
N PHE A 207 -13.69 4.13 8.13
CA PHE A 207 -14.53 2.97 8.38
C PHE A 207 -15.50 3.24 9.52
N SER A 208 -16.69 2.64 9.44
CA SER A 208 -17.71 2.68 10.49
C SER A 208 -18.25 1.29 10.78
N ILE A 209 -18.34 0.96 12.06
CA ILE A 209 -18.93 -0.26 12.58
C ILE A 209 -20.09 0.18 13.47
N SER A 210 -21.30 0.10 12.92
CA SER A 210 -22.51 0.59 13.57
C SER A 210 -23.28 -0.55 14.25
N GLN A 211 -24.21 -0.18 15.14
CA GLN A 211 -25.15 -1.10 15.77
C GLN A 211 -24.50 -2.21 16.62
N ILE A 212 -23.33 -1.94 17.21
CA ILE A 212 -22.67 -2.85 18.13
C ILE A 212 -23.47 -2.88 19.44
N THR A 213 -24.11 -4.02 19.74
CA THR A 213 -25.00 -4.13 20.90
C THR A 213 -24.22 -4.22 22.21
N ARG A 214 -24.52 -3.36 23.19
CA ARG A 214 -23.99 -3.49 24.56
C ARG A 214 -24.60 -4.70 25.26
N GLU A 215 -23.80 -5.38 26.07
CA GLU A 215 -24.22 -6.59 26.80
C GLU A 215 -24.27 -6.34 28.31
N ALA A 216 -24.65 -7.35 29.09
CA ALA A 216 -24.69 -7.23 30.56
C ALA A 216 -23.30 -7.08 31.19
N GLU A 217 -22.27 -7.56 30.49
CA GLU A 217 -20.87 -7.49 30.89
C GLU A 217 -20.07 -6.78 29.79
N ASP A 218 -18.92 -6.23 30.18
CA ASP A 218 -17.97 -5.68 29.25
C ASP A 218 -17.45 -6.78 28.31
N TYR A 219 -17.16 -6.42 27.07
CA TYR A 219 -16.51 -7.34 26.13
C TYR A 219 -15.58 -6.59 25.17
N GLN A 220 -14.68 -7.35 24.54
CA GLN A 220 -13.78 -6.81 23.53
C GLN A 220 -14.37 -6.97 22.12
N LEU A 221 -14.36 -5.87 21.37
CA LEU A 221 -14.51 -5.87 19.93
C LEU A 221 -13.11 -5.90 19.31
N GLU A 222 -12.84 -6.93 18.52
CA GLU A 222 -11.60 -7.08 17.78
C GLU A 222 -11.80 -6.60 16.34
N ILE A 223 -10.98 -5.65 15.92
CA ILE A 223 -10.87 -5.20 14.53
C ILE A 223 -9.57 -5.72 13.97
N THR A 224 -9.65 -6.59 12.98
CA THR A 224 -8.49 -7.14 12.28
C THR A 224 -8.38 -6.51 10.90
N ALA A 225 -7.19 -5.99 10.59
CA ALA A 225 -6.79 -5.51 9.28
C ALA A 225 -5.73 -6.45 8.68
N LYS A 226 -6.12 -7.30 7.73
CA LYS A 226 -5.22 -8.20 7.00
C LYS A 226 -4.70 -7.52 5.74
N GLY A 227 -3.39 -7.34 5.61
CA GLY A 227 -2.77 -6.63 4.48
C GLY A 227 -2.78 -7.37 3.14
N ASN A 228 -2.94 -8.69 3.15
CA ASN A 228 -2.76 -9.55 1.97
C ASN A 228 -3.60 -9.12 0.73
N PRO A 229 -4.88 -8.72 0.85
CA PRO A 229 -5.66 -8.24 -0.28
C PRO A 229 -5.06 -7.03 -1.01
N ALA A 230 -4.27 -6.20 -0.31
CA ALA A 230 -3.55 -5.06 -0.88
C ALA A 230 -2.07 -5.37 -1.19
N GLY A 231 -1.65 -6.64 -1.10
CA GLY A 231 -0.27 -7.06 -1.32
C GLY A 231 0.69 -6.72 -0.17
N ILE A 232 0.18 -6.57 1.05
CA ILE A 232 0.98 -6.22 2.23
C ILE A 232 1.07 -7.44 3.15
N ASP A 233 2.28 -7.93 3.41
CA ASP A 233 2.50 -9.11 4.26
C ASP A 233 2.54 -8.75 5.75
N ARG A 234 1.42 -8.21 6.26
CA ARG A 234 1.22 -7.97 7.69
C ARG A 234 -0.25 -7.94 8.07
N THR A 235 -0.51 -8.20 9.34
CA THR A 235 -1.84 -8.03 9.96
C THR A 235 -1.71 -7.10 11.16
N GLN A 236 -2.66 -6.18 11.32
CA GLN A 236 -2.79 -5.33 12.50
C GLN A 236 -4.13 -5.67 13.19
N ASN A 237 -4.13 -5.77 14.51
CA ASN A 237 -5.33 -5.99 15.31
C ASN A 237 -5.50 -4.82 16.27
N GLU A 238 -6.73 -4.34 16.41
CA GLU A 238 -7.13 -3.33 17.39
C GLU A 238 -8.22 -3.93 18.28
N SER A 239 -8.06 -3.82 19.59
CA SER A 239 -9.01 -4.34 20.58
C SER A 239 -9.68 -3.15 21.28
N ILE A 240 -11.01 -3.10 21.19
CA ILE A 240 -11.82 -2.00 21.73
C ILE A 240 -12.77 -2.54 22.80
N LEU A 241 -12.68 -1.97 23.99
CA LEU A 241 -13.57 -2.30 25.10
C LEU A 241 -14.97 -1.74 24.87
N ILE A 242 -15.94 -2.63 24.70
CA ILE A 242 -17.36 -2.27 24.68
C ILE A 242 -17.92 -2.36 26.11
N PRO A 243 -18.42 -1.25 26.67
CA PRO A 243 -18.90 -1.21 28.04
C PRO A 243 -20.25 -1.92 28.20
N ALA A 244 -20.42 -2.60 29.32
CA ALA A 244 -21.68 -3.18 29.78
C ALA A 244 -22.81 -2.15 29.78
N LYS A 245 -24.04 -2.62 29.63
CA LYS A 245 -25.26 -1.82 29.83
C LYS A 245 -25.28 -1.25 31.24
N ASN A 246 -25.75 0.00 31.37
CA ASN A 246 -25.91 0.71 32.65
C ASN A 246 -24.60 0.88 33.45
N SER A 247 -23.43 0.73 32.80
CA SER A 247 -22.13 1.00 33.40
C SER A 247 -21.75 2.43 33.07
N PHE A 248 -21.90 3.37 34.01
CA PHE A 248 -21.42 4.74 33.85
C PHE A 248 -20.00 4.87 34.41
N ARG A 249 -19.02 5.09 33.53
CA ARG A 249 -17.60 5.25 33.90
C ARG A 249 -16.86 6.12 32.89
N PHE A 250 -15.70 6.60 33.25
CA PHE A 250 -14.80 7.26 32.31
C PHE A 250 -14.31 6.29 31.22
N LEU A 251 -14.40 6.68 29.95
CA LEU A 251 -13.87 5.88 28.81
C LEU A 251 -12.56 6.45 28.28
N SER A 252 -12.54 7.73 27.93
CA SER A 252 -11.35 8.39 27.39
C SER A 252 -11.35 9.90 27.67
N ALA A 253 -10.16 10.48 27.62
CA ALA A 253 -9.93 11.91 27.59
C ALA A 253 -8.91 12.20 26.48
N VAL A 254 -9.30 12.97 25.47
CA VAL A 254 -8.44 13.31 24.33
C VAL A 254 -8.40 14.83 24.17
N ARG A 255 -7.21 15.36 23.87
CA ARG A 255 -7.08 16.79 23.54
C ARG A 255 -7.65 17.01 22.15
N ILE A 256 -8.60 17.93 22.05
CA ILE A 256 -9.20 18.37 20.78
C ILE A 256 -8.78 19.81 20.49
N ASP A 257 -8.58 20.14 19.22
CA ASP A 257 -8.28 21.51 18.76
C ASP A 257 -9.48 22.13 18.00
N GLN A 258 -10.58 21.38 17.84
CA GLN A 258 -11.83 21.82 17.22
C GLN A 258 -13.05 21.23 17.95
N PRO A 259 -14.21 21.94 18.01
CA PRO A 259 -14.44 23.29 17.51
C PRO A 259 -13.73 24.38 18.34
N GLU A 260 -13.36 24.07 19.57
CA GLU A 260 -12.47 24.87 20.41
C GLU A 260 -11.40 23.96 21.02
N ASN A 261 -10.25 24.54 21.41
CA ASN A 261 -9.21 23.80 22.11
C ASN A 261 -9.73 23.31 23.46
N GLY A 262 -9.71 22.00 23.69
CA GLY A 262 -10.28 21.41 24.90
C GLY A 262 -9.79 19.99 25.18
N ILE A 263 -10.35 19.40 26.23
CA ILE A 263 -10.25 17.96 26.49
C ILE A 263 -11.65 17.39 26.27
N GLU A 264 -11.80 16.56 25.26
CA GLU A 264 -13.00 15.76 25.05
C GLU A 264 -12.95 14.58 26.02
N ILE A 265 -13.96 14.50 26.89
CA ILE A 265 -14.13 13.40 27.84
C ILE A 265 -15.33 12.58 27.41
N ILE A 266 -15.13 11.27 27.28
CA ILE A 266 -16.15 10.36 26.77
C ILE A 266 -16.63 9.44 27.87
N PHE A 267 -17.95 9.37 28.00
CA PHE A 267 -18.68 8.50 28.91
C PHE A 267 -19.57 7.55 28.10
N PRO A 268 -19.91 6.37 28.64
CA PRO A 268 -20.68 5.34 27.95
C PRO A 268 -22.18 5.67 27.90
N ASP A 269 -22.67 6.54 28.78
CA ASP A 269 -24.05 7.00 28.78
C ASP A 269 -24.11 8.53 28.70
N PRO A 270 -25.18 9.11 28.14
CA PRO A 270 -25.35 10.56 28.07
C PRO A 270 -25.28 11.18 29.47
N VAL A 271 -24.45 12.20 29.64
CA VAL A 271 -24.42 13.00 30.86
C VAL A 271 -25.65 13.90 30.87
N SER A 272 -26.28 14.08 32.03
CA SER A 272 -27.44 14.97 32.13
C SER A 272 -27.04 16.43 31.86
N ASN A 273 -27.74 17.09 30.93
CA ASN A 273 -27.53 18.51 30.62
C ASN A 273 -27.91 19.45 31.79
N THR A 274 -28.53 18.92 32.85
CA THR A 274 -28.89 19.66 34.06
C THR A 274 -27.94 19.42 35.22
N GLN A 275 -26.89 18.63 35.02
CA GLN A 275 -25.94 18.31 36.07
C GLN A 275 -25.04 19.53 36.38
N ASP A 276 -24.96 19.90 37.66
CA ASP A 276 -24.07 20.96 38.11
C ASP A 276 -22.61 20.49 37.99
N LEU A 277 -21.83 21.20 37.17
CA LEU A 277 -20.41 20.93 36.93
C LEU A 277 -19.48 21.81 37.79
N LYS A 278 -20.03 22.57 38.75
CA LYS A 278 -19.23 23.49 39.60
C LYS A 278 -18.60 22.85 40.84
N GLY A 279 -18.91 21.59 41.13
CA GLY A 279 -18.42 20.88 42.31
C GLY A 279 -19.24 21.20 43.56
#